data_AF-A0AAV1KF73-F1
#
_entry.id   AF-A0AAV1KF73-F1
#
_cell.length_a   1.000
_cell.length_b   1.000
_cell.length_c   1.000
_cell.angle_alpha   90.00
_cell.angle_beta   90.00
_cell.angle_gamma   90.00
#
_symmetry.space_group_name_H-M   'P 1'
#
loop_
_entity.id
_entity.type
_entity.pdbx_description
1 polymer ?
#
loop_
_entity_poly.entity_id
_entity_poly.type
_entity_poly.pdbx_seq_one_letter_code
_entity_poly.pdbx_strand_id
1 'polypeptide(L)'
;MKLRNNTHFRVNFLHNDLANMVLTVNLSLNDLHIVGAYERMIYYKDWTKLFYAPTFGEVEFLLRNVQYTAEGRYRLLRDKLWIELIVSDLDVSDIVIMFINKQKENKPFPFETNVVGLLNLLKINLDKWLKDYINDNLMYYAGNKASANFLKYNQEKTIALNEYADYVLEKINKRVHLKGQTVWSAPKFNIKAINGVKIIFHWTKYKNYHRIYRRSFATCKKDGKLRKIDTIVGLSNLEVYIEYEAVTHTGKVLKEYIVVSVDEIIAHMGVTLTKDPETFEIRLDSIQHIK
;
A
#
# COMPACT_ATOMS: atom_id res chain seq x y z
N MET A 1 -3.16 13.20 -7.32
CA MET A 1 -4.43 12.72 -7.91
C MET A 1 -5.56 13.04 -6.95
N LYS A 2 -6.64 13.67 -7.43
CA LYS A 2 -7.82 13.98 -6.60
C LYS A 2 -9.03 13.26 -7.20
N LEU A 3 -9.83 12.59 -6.36
CA LEU A 3 -11.13 12.03 -6.73
C LEU A 3 -12.10 13.18 -7.05
N ARG A 4 -12.82 13.15 -8.19
CA ARG A 4 -13.82 14.17 -8.55
C ARG A 4 -15.25 13.71 -8.24
N ASN A 5 -16.12 14.71 -8.03
CA ASN A 5 -17.55 14.61 -7.66
C ASN A 5 -18.48 13.86 -8.64
N ASN A 6 -18.01 13.42 -9.81
CA ASN A 6 -18.84 12.64 -10.76
C ASN A 6 -18.72 11.12 -10.53
N THR A 7 -17.97 10.69 -9.52
CA THR A 7 -17.87 9.27 -9.18
C THR A 7 -19.14 8.84 -8.45
N HIS A 8 -19.93 7.96 -9.05
CA HIS A 8 -21.10 7.38 -8.40
C HIS A 8 -20.69 6.15 -7.59
N PHE A 9 -20.76 6.28 -6.27
CA PHE A 9 -20.53 5.18 -5.34
C PHE A 9 -21.83 4.40 -5.16
N ARG A 10 -21.81 3.10 -5.45
CA ARG A 10 -22.87 2.19 -5.06
C ARG A 10 -22.36 1.30 -3.93
N VAL A 11 -23.01 1.40 -2.77
CA VAL A 11 -22.81 0.44 -1.69
C VAL A 11 -23.59 -0.81 -2.07
N ASN A 12 -22.88 -1.86 -2.48
CA ASN A 12 -23.50 -3.15 -2.79
C ASN A 12 -23.82 -3.91 -1.51
N PHE A 13 -22.93 -3.82 -0.54
CA PHE A 13 -23.05 -4.55 0.72
C PHE A 13 -22.36 -3.78 1.84
N LEU A 14 -23.02 -3.68 2.99
CA LEU A 14 -22.46 -3.16 4.23
C LEU A 14 -22.97 -4.02 5.37
N HIS A 15 -22.07 -4.73 6.05
CA HIS A 15 -22.43 -5.64 7.13
C HIS A 15 -21.55 -5.42 8.36
N ASN A 16 -22.20 -5.22 9.50
CA ASN A 16 -21.56 -5.07 10.79
C ASN A 16 -21.72 -6.33 11.61
N ASP A 17 -20.61 -7.01 11.89
CA ASP A 17 -20.53 -8.11 12.82
C ASP A 17 -19.79 -7.65 14.08
N LEU A 18 -20.54 -7.10 15.03
CA LEU A 18 -19.99 -6.62 16.29
C LEU A 18 -19.53 -7.76 17.21
N ALA A 19 -20.06 -8.98 17.04
CA ALA A 19 -19.63 -10.14 17.83
C ALA A 19 -18.18 -10.52 17.49
N ASN A 20 -17.83 -10.44 16.20
CA ASN A 20 -16.46 -10.66 15.73
C ASN A 20 -15.64 -9.37 15.60
N MET A 21 -16.24 -8.20 15.87
CA MET A 21 -15.62 -6.87 15.71
C MET A 21 -15.13 -6.61 14.28
N VAL A 22 -15.99 -6.93 13.30
CA VAL A 22 -15.67 -6.82 11.87
C VAL A 22 -16.75 -6.02 11.14
N LEU A 23 -16.30 -5.11 10.27
CA LEU A 23 -17.11 -4.49 9.23
C LEU A 23 -16.75 -5.12 7.89
N THR A 24 -17.74 -5.51 7.09
CA THR A 24 -17.54 -5.88 5.69
C THR A 24 -18.22 -4.85 4.79
N VAL A 25 -17.49 -4.34 3.81
CA VAL A 25 -17.96 -3.35 2.84
C VAL A 25 -17.67 -3.87 1.44
N ASN A 26 -18.66 -3.78 0.55
CA ASN A 26 -18.48 -3.95 -0.89
C ASN A 26 -19.02 -2.70 -1.59
N LEU A 27 -18.14 -1.99 -2.26
CA LEU A 27 -18.43 -0.78 -3.03
C LEU A 27 -18.18 -1.06 -4.52
N SER A 28 -19.13 -0.67 -5.35
CA SER A 28 -18.94 -0.56 -6.80
C SER A 28 -18.78 0.91 -7.15
N LEU A 29 -17.66 1.25 -7.79
CA LEU A 29 -17.41 2.56 -8.36
C LEU A 29 -17.64 2.44 -9.87
N ASN A 30 -18.76 2.97 -10.33
CA ASN A 30 -19.02 3.05 -11.76
C ASN A 30 -18.16 4.18 -12.31
N ASP A 31 -17.12 3.81 -13.06
CA ASP A 31 -16.25 4.71 -13.80
C ASP A 31 -15.52 5.72 -12.91
N LEU A 32 -14.42 5.27 -12.30
CA LEU A 32 -13.58 6.11 -11.46
C LEU A 32 -12.67 6.99 -12.32
N HIS A 33 -12.92 8.29 -12.28
CA HIS A 33 -12.12 9.30 -12.96
C HIS A 33 -11.03 9.85 -12.05
N ILE A 34 -9.77 9.62 -12.42
CA ILE A 34 -8.61 10.12 -11.69
C ILE A 34 -7.86 11.12 -12.57
N VAL A 35 -7.87 12.38 -12.14
CA VAL A 35 -7.18 13.47 -12.84
C VAL A 35 -5.86 13.80 -12.14
N GLY A 36 -4.83 14.02 -12.94
CA GLY A 36 -3.52 14.46 -12.49
C GLY A 36 -2.83 15.35 -13.51
N ALA A 37 -1.83 16.10 -13.05
CA ALA A 37 -0.87 16.73 -13.95
C ALA A 37 0.14 15.67 -14.39
N TYR A 38 0.54 15.70 -15.65
CA TYR A 38 1.66 14.92 -16.16
C TYR A 38 2.75 15.86 -16.67
N GLU A 39 3.98 15.38 -16.57
CA GLU A 39 5.11 15.91 -17.32
C GLU A 39 5.63 14.75 -18.19
N ARG A 40 5.64 14.97 -19.50
CA ARG A 40 6.10 14.00 -20.50
C ARG A 40 7.48 14.42 -20.99
N MET A 41 8.43 13.51 -20.85
CA MET A 41 9.71 13.61 -21.54
C MET A 41 9.53 13.19 -23.00
N ILE A 42 9.90 14.08 -23.93
CA ILE A 42 9.87 13.76 -25.36
C ILE A 42 11.07 12.83 -25.66
N TYR A 43 10.78 11.57 -25.97
CA TYR A 43 11.79 10.65 -26.50
C TYR A 43 11.89 10.85 -28.02
N TYR A 44 12.84 11.68 -28.47
CA TYR A 44 13.16 11.76 -29.89
C TYR A 44 13.96 10.52 -30.31
N LYS A 45 13.32 9.62 -31.06
CA LYS A 45 14.01 8.52 -31.76
C LYS A 45 14.65 9.00 -33.08
N ASP A 46 14.22 10.15 -33.60
CA ASP A 46 14.65 10.72 -34.88
C ASP A 46 14.68 12.26 -34.74
N TRP A 47 15.88 12.85 -34.76
CA TRP A 47 16.11 14.29 -34.50
C TRP A 47 15.67 15.20 -35.65
N THR A 48 15.25 14.62 -36.77
CA THR A 48 14.89 15.33 -38.00
C THR A 48 13.44 15.82 -38.04
N LYS A 49 12.58 15.39 -37.10
CA LYS A 49 11.18 15.81 -37.00
C LYS A 49 10.91 16.47 -35.65
N LEU A 50 11.13 17.78 -35.57
CA LEU A 50 10.74 18.62 -34.44
C LEU A 50 9.21 18.80 -34.45
N PHE A 51 8.48 17.91 -33.80
CA PHE A 51 7.09 18.16 -33.44
C PHE A 51 7.03 18.79 -32.05
N TYR A 52 6.41 19.97 -31.93
CA TYR A 52 6.06 20.56 -30.65
C TYR A 52 4.94 19.72 -30.01
N ALA A 53 5.30 18.71 -29.22
CA ALA A 53 4.38 17.98 -28.37
C ALA A 53 4.39 18.62 -26.97
N PRO A 54 3.24 18.96 -26.38
CA PRO A 54 3.21 19.56 -25.05
C PRO A 54 3.84 18.64 -24.00
N THR A 55 4.91 19.12 -23.36
CA THR A 55 5.72 18.42 -22.35
C THR A 55 5.09 18.39 -20.96
N PHE A 56 4.04 19.18 -20.73
CA PHE A 56 3.29 19.23 -19.49
C PHE A 56 1.81 19.36 -19.81
N GLY A 57 0.93 18.82 -18.98
CA GLY A 57 -0.52 18.91 -19.19
C GLY A 57 -1.33 18.15 -18.16
N GLU A 58 -2.62 17.99 -18.42
CA GLU A 58 -3.52 17.18 -17.60
C GLU A 58 -3.75 15.80 -18.24
N VAL A 59 -3.73 14.77 -17.40
CA VAL A 59 -4.05 13.38 -17.74
C VAL A 59 -5.22 12.92 -16.88
N GLU A 60 -6.11 12.16 -17.51
CA GLU A 60 -7.23 11.51 -16.87
C GLU A 60 -7.11 10.00 -17.07
N PHE A 61 -7.16 9.28 -15.96
CA PHE A 61 -7.32 7.84 -15.93
C PHE A 61 -8.79 7.54 -15.66
N LEU A 62 -9.42 6.77 -16.54
CA LEU A 62 -10.75 6.23 -16.36
C LEU A 62 -10.60 4.75 -16.02
N LEU A 63 -10.95 4.38 -14.79
CA LEU A 63 -10.98 2.99 -14.34
C LEU A 63 -12.45 2.52 -14.37
N ARG A 64 -12.74 1.54 -15.21
CA ARG A 64 -14.11 1.04 -15.41
C ARG A 64 -14.44 -0.07 -14.43
N ASN A 65 -15.68 -0.05 -13.93
CA ASN A 65 -16.25 -1.08 -13.06
C ASN A 65 -15.35 -1.45 -11.87
N VAL A 66 -14.88 -0.46 -11.12
CA VAL A 66 -13.99 -0.73 -9.99
C VAL A 66 -14.80 -1.36 -8.86
N GLN A 67 -14.46 -2.59 -8.48
CA GLN A 67 -15.01 -3.27 -7.32
C GLN A 67 -14.03 -3.16 -6.16
N TYR A 68 -14.49 -2.58 -5.07
CA TYR A 68 -13.70 -2.42 -3.86
C TYR A 68 -14.36 -3.21 -2.73
N THR A 69 -13.65 -4.23 -2.25
CA THR A 69 -14.09 -5.04 -1.11
C THR A 69 -13.18 -4.73 0.06
N ALA A 70 -13.75 -4.39 1.21
CA ALA A 70 -13.00 -4.03 2.40
C ALA A 70 -13.54 -4.70 3.65
N GLU A 71 -12.61 -5.08 4.52
CA GLU A 71 -12.88 -5.62 5.83
C GLU A 71 -12.24 -4.72 6.89
N GLY A 72 -13.08 -3.96 7.60
CA GLY A 72 -12.68 -3.12 8.72
C GLY A 72 -12.63 -3.90 10.02
N ARG A 73 -11.58 -3.71 10.82
CA ARG A 73 -11.41 -4.27 12.16
C ARG A 73 -11.85 -3.25 13.19
N TYR A 74 -12.95 -3.54 13.87
CA TYR A 74 -13.41 -2.71 14.96
C TYR A 74 -12.58 -2.89 16.22
N ARG A 75 -12.59 -1.84 17.01
CA ARG A 75 -12.08 -1.80 18.37
C ARG A 75 -12.91 -0.86 19.20
N LEU A 76 -13.03 -1.18 20.49
CA LEU A 76 -13.58 -0.26 21.46
C LEU A 76 -12.43 0.53 22.11
N LEU A 77 -12.40 1.83 21.88
CA LEU A 77 -11.45 2.78 22.46
C LEU A 77 -12.23 3.77 23.32
N ARG A 78 -12.03 3.74 24.64
CA ARG A 78 -12.71 4.66 25.59
C ARG A 78 -14.22 4.74 25.34
N ASP A 79 -14.87 3.57 25.27
CA ASP A 79 -16.31 3.39 25.01
C ASP A 79 -16.81 3.86 23.63
N LYS A 80 -15.90 4.11 22.69
CA LYS A 80 -16.24 4.43 21.29
C LYS A 80 -15.79 3.31 20.38
N LEU A 81 -16.66 2.95 19.44
CA LEU A 81 -16.29 2.02 18.39
C LEU A 81 -15.41 2.74 17.36
N TRP A 82 -14.33 2.09 16.95
CA TRP A 82 -13.34 2.65 16.04
C TRP A 82 -12.81 1.57 15.11
N ILE A 83 -12.64 1.87 13.83
CA ILE A 83 -11.95 1.01 12.88
C ILE A 83 -10.45 1.25 13.02
N GLU A 84 -9.74 0.26 13.56
CA GLU A 84 -8.28 0.30 13.73
C GLU A 84 -7.56 0.01 12.40
N LEU A 85 -8.02 -1.00 11.68
CA LEU A 85 -7.37 -1.53 10.49
C LEU A 85 -8.41 -1.80 9.40
N ILE A 86 -8.04 -1.55 8.15
CA ILE A 86 -8.80 -1.99 6.98
C ILE A 86 -7.91 -2.93 6.18
N VAL A 87 -8.45 -4.09 5.82
CA VAL A 87 -7.87 -4.99 4.84
C VAL A 87 -8.79 -5.00 3.64
N SER A 88 -8.32 -4.53 2.49
CA SER A 88 -9.14 -4.42 1.29
C SER A 88 -8.59 -5.20 0.12
N ASP A 89 -9.39 -5.28 -0.92
CA ASP A 89 -9.02 -5.71 -2.25
C ASP A 89 -9.70 -4.82 -3.29
N LEU A 90 -9.04 -4.63 -4.43
CA LEU A 90 -9.46 -3.73 -5.48
C LEU A 90 -9.35 -4.43 -6.82
N ASP A 91 -10.49 -4.66 -7.45
CA ASP A 91 -10.58 -5.24 -8.79
C ASP A 91 -11.02 -4.16 -9.78
N VAL A 92 -10.37 -4.15 -10.95
CA VAL A 92 -10.58 -3.15 -12.01
C VAL A 92 -10.57 -3.88 -13.34
N SER A 93 -11.68 -3.78 -14.07
CA SER A 93 -11.83 -4.48 -15.35
C SER A 93 -10.95 -3.87 -16.44
N ASP A 94 -10.99 -2.54 -16.60
CA ASP A 94 -10.28 -1.83 -17.66
C ASP A 94 -9.78 -0.46 -17.18
N ILE A 95 -8.61 -0.05 -17.69
CA ILE A 95 -8.05 1.29 -17.45
C ILE A 95 -7.77 1.96 -18.77
N VAL A 96 -8.31 3.17 -18.92
CA VAL A 96 -8.19 4.00 -20.11
C VAL A 96 -7.52 5.32 -19.73
N ILE A 97 -6.60 5.80 -20.56
CA ILE A 97 -5.94 7.10 -20.38
C ILE A 97 -6.39 8.07 -21.45
N MET A 98 -6.63 9.31 -21.03
CA MET A 98 -6.88 10.45 -21.89
C MET A 98 -6.01 11.64 -21.48
N PHE A 99 -5.40 12.32 -22.45
CA PHE A 99 -4.71 13.59 -22.21
C PHE A 99 -5.63 14.75 -22.54
N ILE A 100 -5.80 15.67 -21.60
CA ILE A 100 -6.78 16.78 -21.71
C ILE A 100 -6.16 17.99 -22.44
N ASN A 101 -4.86 17.98 -22.74
CA ASN A 101 -4.20 19.11 -23.41
C ASN A 101 -4.69 19.29 -24.86
N LYS A 102 -5.46 20.38 -25.05
CA LYS A 102 -6.24 20.73 -26.23
C LYS A 102 -5.37 21.22 -27.39
N GLN A 103 -5.23 20.41 -28.44
CA GLN A 103 -5.07 20.84 -29.85
C GLN A 103 -5.52 19.76 -30.87
N LYS A 104 -5.67 18.50 -30.46
CA LYS A 104 -6.32 17.43 -31.23
C LYS A 104 -7.30 16.67 -30.33
N GLU A 105 -8.38 16.14 -30.90
CA GLU A 105 -9.22 15.15 -30.24
C GLU A 105 -8.34 13.97 -29.81
N ASN A 106 -7.95 13.95 -28.54
CA ASN A 106 -7.16 12.86 -27.98
C ASN A 106 -8.13 11.70 -27.74
N LYS A 107 -8.08 10.71 -28.63
CA LYS A 107 -8.83 9.47 -28.44
C LYS A 107 -8.30 8.74 -27.20
N PRO A 108 -9.19 8.26 -26.31
CA PRO A 108 -8.80 7.40 -25.20
C PRO A 108 -8.05 6.16 -25.72
N PHE A 109 -7.00 5.75 -25.03
CA PHE A 109 -6.27 4.52 -25.37
C PHE A 109 -6.11 3.63 -24.12
N PRO A 110 -6.11 2.30 -24.29
CA PRO A 110 -5.97 1.35 -23.19
C PRO A 110 -4.59 1.48 -22.53
N PHE A 111 -4.54 1.34 -21.22
CA PHE A 111 -3.30 1.39 -20.46
C PHE A 111 -2.83 -0.02 -20.05
N GLU A 112 -1.81 -0.53 -20.74
CA GLU A 112 -1.37 -1.92 -20.61
C GLU A 112 -0.13 -2.11 -19.71
N THR A 113 0.52 -1.03 -19.24
CA THR A 113 1.80 -1.12 -18.53
C THR A 113 1.73 -0.78 -17.05
N ASN A 114 2.31 -1.66 -16.21
CA ASN A 114 2.65 -1.46 -14.78
C ASN A 114 1.54 -0.80 -13.92
N VAL A 115 0.33 -1.31 -14.07
CA VAL A 115 -0.89 -0.89 -13.39
C VAL A 115 -0.86 -1.13 -11.87
N VAL A 116 -0.06 -2.11 -11.43
CA VAL A 116 0.03 -2.56 -10.03
C VAL A 116 0.34 -1.41 -9.06
N GLY A 117 1.30 -0.54 -9.41
CA GLY A 117 1.66 0.59 -8.55
C GLY A 117 0.53 1.61 -8.38
N LEU A 118 -0.21 1.89 -9.47
CA LEU A 118 -1.34 2.80 -9.46
C LEU A 118 -2.51 2.22 -8.64
N LEU A 119 -2.83 0.93 -8.83
CA LEU A 119 -3.90 0.27 -8.09
C LEU A 119 -3.59 0.18 -6.59
N ASN A 120 -2.35 -0.13 -6.22
CA ASN A 120 -1.94 -0.14 -4.82
C ASN A 120 -2.10 1.23 -4.18
N LEU A 121 -1.68 2.30 -4.86
CA LEU A 121 -1.87 3.66 -4.37
C LEU A 121 -3.35 4.03 -4.24
N LEU A 122 -4.18 3.62 -5.20
CA LEU A 122 -5.62 3.84 -5.15
C LEU A 122 -6.25 3.15 -3.93
N LYS A 123 -5.91 1.88 -3.74
CA LYS A 123 -6.36 1.05 -2.63
C LYS A 123 -6.02 1.70 -1.29
N ILE A 124 -4.78 2.12 -1.09
CA ILE A 124 -4.33 2.81 0.14
C ILE A 124 -5.15 4.09 0.40
N ASN A 125 -5.38 4.88 -0.64
CA ASN A 125 -6.17 6.12 -0.51
C ASN A 125 -7.64 5.85 -0.20
N LEU A 126 -8.24 4.82 -0.81
CA LEU A 126 -9.61 4.39 -0.53
C LEU A 126 -9.75 3.83 0.89
N ASP A 127 -8.79 3.02 1.35
CA ASP A 127 -8.75 2.49 2.71
C ASP A 127 -8.70 3.64 3.74
N LYS A 128 -7.83 4.62 3.51
CA LYS A 128 -7.73 5.78 4.39
C LYS A 128 -9.04 6.58 4.41
N TRP A 129 -9.58 6.89 3.24
CA TRP A 129 -10.82 7.65 3.12
C TRP A 129 -11.99 6.93 3.80
N LEU A 130 -12.17 5.63 3.56
CA LEU A 130 -13.25 4.85 4.16
C LEU A 130 -13.08 4.77 5.69
N LYS A 131 -11.86 4.53 6.17
CA LYS A 131 -11.55 4.51 7.60
C LYS A 131 -11.90 5.84 8.26
N ASP A 132 -11.42 6.95 7.70
CA ASP A 132 -11.67 8.30 8.23
C ASP A 132 -13.17 8.61 8.22
N TYR A 133 -13.85 8.38 7.10
CA TYR A 133 -15.30 8.62 6.96
C TYR A 133 -16.12 7.83 7.99
N ILE A 134 -15.85 6.53 8.17
CA ILE A 134 -16.62 5.72 9.12
C ILE A 134 -16.28 6.11 10.55
N ASN A 135 -15.01 6.33 10.86
CA ASN A 135 -14.59 6.71 12.20
C ASN A 135 -15.18 8.05 12.62
N ASP A 136 -15.21 9.05 11.74
CA ASP A 136 -15.85 10.34 12.02
C ASP A 136 -17.32 10.16 12.41
N ASN A 137 -18.05 9.28 11.72
CA ASN A 137 -19.44 8.96 12.07
C ASN A 137 -19.54 8.19 13.39
N LEU A 138 -18.65 7.23 13.63
CA LEU A 138 -18.64 6.42 14.86
C LEU A 138 -18.21 7.21 16.10
N MET A 139 -17.44 8.30 15.95
CA MET A 139 -17.05 9.16 17.08
C MET A 139 -18.23 9.74 17.85
N TYR A 140 -19.37 9.91 17.17
CA TYR A 140 -20.62 10.42 17.74
C TYR A 140 -21.48 9.32 18.39
N TYR A 141 -21.22 8.06 18.09
CA TYR A 141 -21.88 6.93 18.73
C TYR A 141 -21.07 6.51 19.97
N ALA A 142 -21.41 7.09 21.12
CA ALA A 142 -20.95 6.59 22.40
C ALA A 142 -21.61 5.21 22.64
N GLY A 143 -20.79 4.19 22.89
CA GLY A 143 -21.23 2.87 23.31
C GLY A 143 -21.76 2.92 24.74
N ASN A 144 -22.86 3.66 24.97
CA ASN A 144 -23.41 3.98 26.29
C ASN A 144 -23.93 2.78 27.09
N LYS A 145 -23.65 1.53 26.68
CA LYS A 145 -24.09 0.29 27.35
C LYS A 145 -23.15 -0.90 27.16
N ALA A 146 -21.84 -0.70 26.99
CA ALA A 146 -20.92 -1.85 27.06
C ALA A 146 -20.87 -2.37 28.51
N SER A 147 -21.15 -3.66 28.71
CA SER A 147 -21.09 -4.25 30.05
C SER A 147 -19.64 -4.23 30.58
N ALA A 148 -19.44 -4.04 31.88
CA ALA A 148 -18.11 -4.04 32.49
C ALA A 148 -17.31 -5.32 32.17
N ASN A 149 -18.00 -6.46 32.05
CA ASN A 149 -17.41 -7.74 31.65
C ASN A 149 -16.89 -7.73 30.21
N PHE A 150 -17.62 -7.11 29.28
CA PHE A 150 -17.15 -6.96 27.89
C PHE A 150 -15.91 -6.07 27.81
N LEU A 151 -15.89 -4.96 28.57
CA LEU A 151 -14.73 -4.07 28.64
C LEU A 151 -13.49 -4.80 29.15
N LYS A 152 -13.63 -5.55 30.25
CA LYS A 152 -12.55 -6.35 30.83
C LYS A 152 -12.04 -7.41 29.85
N TYR A 153 -12.95 -8.18 29.23
CA TYR A 153 -12.59 -9.15 28.21
C TYR A 153 -11.84 -8.52 27.02
N ASN A 154 -12.31 -7.38 26.52
CA ASN A 154 -11.68 -6.70 25.40
C ASN A 154 -10.27 -6.19 25.76
N GLN A 155 -10.08 -5.70 26.99
CA GLN A 155 -8.77 -5.29 27.49
C GLN A 155 -7.80 -6.49 27.57
N GLU A 156 -8.20 -7.58 28.22
CA GLU A 156 -7.40 -8.81 28.35
C GLU A 156 -7.04 -9.39 26.97
N LYS A 157 -8.03 -9.48 26.07
CA LYS A 157 -7.82 -9.91 24.69
C LYS A 157 -6.82 -9.02 23.95
N THR A 158 -6.93 -7.70 24.09
CA THR A 158 -6.01 -6.76 23.43
C THR A 158 -4.58 -6.95 23.92
N ILE A 159 -4.38 -7.07 25.25
CA ILE A 159 -3.06 -7.27 25.85
C ILE A 159 -2.42 -8.54 25.30
N ALA A 160 -3.14 -9.66 25.34
CA ALA A 160 -2.64 -10.94 24.86
C ALA A 160 -2.28 -10.92 23.36
N LEU A 161 -3.08 -10.23 22.53
CA LEU A 161 -2.79 -10.11 21.09
C LEU A 161 -1.53 -9.28 20.82
N ASN A 162 -1.33 -8.18 21.55
CA ASN A 162 -0.14 -7.36 21.39
C ASN A 162 1.12 -8.10 21.86
N GLU A 163 1.06 -8.74 23.03
CA GLU A 163 2.18 -9.53 23.55
C GLU A 163 2.59 -10.63 22.57
N TYR A 164 1.60 -11.30 21.97
CA TYR A 164 1.87 -12.31 20.94
C TYR A 164 2.49 -11.70 19.68
N ALA A 165 1.95 -10.58 19.17
CA ALA A 165 2.50 -9.91 18.00
C ALA A 165 3.93 -9.43 18.24
N ASP A 166 4.21 -8.85 19.41
CA ASP A 166 5.52 -8.36 19.81
C ASP A 166 6.52 -9.52 19.96
N TYR A 167 6.09 -10.66 20.51
CA TYR A 167 6.89 -11.90 20.55
C TYR A 167 7.24 -12.42 19.14
N VAL A 168 6.28 -12.44 18.21
CA VAL A 168 6.52 -12.85 16.82
C VAL A 168 7.53 -11.91 16.16
N LEU A 169 7.38 -10.59 16.33
CA LEU A 169 8.33 -9.60 15.82
C LEU A 169 9.73 -9.79 16.38
N GLU A 170 9.86 -10.08 17.68
CA GLU A 170 11.14 -10.39 18.31
C GLU A 170 11.81 -11.60 17.66
N LYS A 171 11.05 -12.66 17.36
CA LYS A 171 11.56 -13.85 16.67
C LYS A 171 11.97 -13.56 15.23
N ILE A 172 11.19 -12.74 14.50
CA ILE A 172 11.54 -12.30 13.14
C ILE A 172 12.84 -11.49 13.19
N ASN A 173 12.94 -10.49 14.06
CA ASN A 173 14.12 -9.65 14.22
C ASN A 173 15.36 -10.48 14.58
N LYS A 174 15.24 -11.44 15.50
CA LYS A 174 16.32 -12.38 15.84
C LYS A 174 16.75 -13.22 14.65
N ARG A 175 15.80 -13.77 13.88
CA ARG A 175 16.11 -14.61 12.70
C ARG A 175 16.75 -13.81 11.57
N VAL A 176 16.27 -12.59 11.34
CA VAL A 176 16.85 -11.62 10.41
C VAL A 176 18.29 -11.31 10.81
N HIS A 177 18.54 -11.03 12.09
CA HIS A 177 19.87 -10.74 12.60
C HIS A 177 20.82 -11.94 12.48
N LEU A 178 20.37 -13.14 12.87
CA LEU A 178 21.15 -14.37 12.83
C LEU A 178 21.51 -14.84 11.42
N LYS A 179 20.65 -14.57 10.42
CA LYS A 179 20.93 -14.95 9.04
C LYS A 179 22.00 -14.09 8.36
N GLY A 180 22.44 -13.00 8.98
CA GLY A 180 23.54 -12.16 8.48
C GLY A 180 23.34 -11.61 7.06
N GLN A 181 22.15 -11.74 6.47
CA GLN A 181 21.86 -11.40 5.08
C GLN A 181 21.78 -9.88 4.94
N THR A 182 22.93 -9.23 4.95
CA THR A 182 23.11 -7.79 4.69
C THR A 182 22.79 -7.40 3.24
N VAL A 183 22.39 -8.36 2.40
CA VAL A 183 22.18 -8.18 0.97
C VAL A 183 20.92 -8.93 0.55
N TRP A 184 19.79 -8.24 0.51
CA TRP A 184 18.66 -8.65 -0.33
C TRP A 184 18.95 -8.10 -1.72
N SER A 185 19.18 -8.96 -2.71
CA SER A 185 19.36 -8.53 -4.09
C SER A 185 18.02 -8.04 -4.65
N ALA A 186 17.86 -6.75 -4.87
CA ALA A 186 16.74 -6.23 -5.64
C ALA A 186 16.83 -6.71 -7.10
N PRO A 187 15.69 -6.86 -7.79
CA PRO A 187 15.68 -7.18 -9.21
C PRO A 187 16.48 -6.14 -10.01
N LYS A 188 17.28 -6.60 -10.96
CA LYS A 188 18.05 -5.72 -11.86
C LYS A 188 17.07 -4.98 -12.78
N PHE A 189 17.09 -3.66 -12.74
CA PHE A 189 16.36 -2.82 -13.70
C PHE A 189 17.30 -1.81 -14.33
N ASN A 190 16.97 -1.36 -15.54
CA ASN A 190 17.75 -0.40 -16.30
C ASN A 190 16.94 0.88 -16.46
N ILE A 191 17.52 2.03 -16.10
CA ILE A 191 16.95 3.34 -16.40
C ILE A 191 17.72 3.93 -17.57
N LYS A 192 17.02 4.33 -18.63
CA LYS A 192 17.61 5.13 -19.72
C LYS A 192 17.35 6.61 -19.43
N ALA A 193 18.40 7.34 -19.08
CA ALA A 193 18.35 8.78 -18.86
C ALA A 193 18.30 9.54 -20.20
N ILE A 194 17.83 10.79 -20.13
CA ILE A 194 17.50 11.68 -21.26
C ILE A 194 18.70 11.93 -22.18
N ASN A 195 19.92 11.91 -21.63
CA ASN A 195 21.16 12.33 -22.27
C ASN A 195 21.84 11.17 -23.05
N GLY A 196 21.11 10.09 -23.33
CA GLY A 196 21.66 8.83 -23.86
C GLY A 196 22.46 8.03 -22.82
N VAL A 197 22.44 8.44 -21.55
CA VAL A 197 23.10 7.71 -20.45
C VAL A 197 22.23 6.53 -20.03
N LYS A 198 22.78 5.32 -20.07
CA LYS A 198 22.11 4.11 -19.56
C LYS A 198 22.60 3.83 -18.14
N ILE A 199 21.70 3.87 -17.18
CA ILE A 199 21.96 3.51 -15.78
C ILE A 199 21.54 2.05 -15.58
N ILE A 200 22.51 1.21 -15.24
CA ILE A 200 22.36 -0.22 -14.97
C ILE A 200 22.53 -0.41 -13.47
N PHE A 201 21.47 -0.83 -12.78
CA PHE A 201 21.55 -1.12 -11.35
C PHE A 201 21.96 -2.58 -11.14
N HIS A 202 22.96 -2.81 -10.27
CA HIS A 202 23.57 -4.12 -10.09
C HIS A 202 23.20 -4.76 -8.77
N TRP A 203 23.51 -4.08 -7.67
CA TRP A 203 23.39 -4.61 -6.32
C TRP A 203 22.68 -3.62 -5.42
N THR A 204 21.75 -4.12 -4.62
CA THR A 204 21.20 -3.37 -3.50
C THR A 204 21.63 -4.03 -2.20
N LYS A 205 22.14 -3.24 -1.26
CA LYS A 205 22.37 -3.67 0.12
C LYS A 205 21.42 -2.92 1.02
N TYR A 206 20.70 -3.64 1.87
CA TYR A 206 19.80 -3.06 2.84
C TYR A 206 20.50 -3.07 4.20
N LYS A 207 20.70 -1.89 4.79
CA LYS A 207 21.12 -1.76 6.19
C LYS A 207 19.91 -1.40 7.05
N ASN A 208 20.00 -1.74 8.34
CA ASN A 208 19.02 -1.39 9.38
C ASN A 208 17.61 -2.00 9.26
N TYR A 209 17.39 -2.95 8.34
CA TYR A 209 16.11 -3.68 8.21
C TYR A 209 15.77 -4.59 9.41
N HIS A 210 16.64 -4.67 10.42
CA HIS A 210 16.49 -5.52 11.61
C HIS A 210 15.61 -4.90 12.71
N ARG A 211 15.06 -3.70 12.47
CA ARG A 211 14.18 -2.99 13.41
C ARG A 211 12.76 -2.97 12.88
N ILE A 212 12.13 -4.14 12.87
CA ILE A 212 10.69 -4.26 12.64
C ILE A 212 10.01 -4.11 13.99
N TYR A 213 9.08 -3.17 14.10
CA TYR A 213 8.33 -2.92 15.34
C TYR A 213 6.86 -2.69 15.03
N ARG A 214 6.01 -2.90 16.04
CA ARG A 214 4.58 -2.74 15.89
C ARG A 214 4.19 -1.26 15.92
N ARG A 215 3.36 -0.84 14.97
CA ARG A 215 2.87 0.55 14.78
C ARG A 215 1.40 0.74 15.12
N SER A 216 0.61 -0.33 15.11
CA SER A 216 -0.79 -0.31 15.54
C SER A 216 -1.03 -1.32 16.66
N PHE A 217 -2.24 -1.34 17.21
CA PHE A 217 -2.62 -2.48 18.03
C PHE A 217 -2.86 -3.71 17.16
N ALA A 218 -2.56 -4.88 17.71
CA ALA A 218 -2.86 -6.15 17.06
C ALA A 218 -4.37 -6.41 17.13
N THR A 219 -4.94 -6.82 16.00
CA THR A 219 -6.35 -7.20 15.87
C THR A 219 -6.43 -8.69 15.55
N CYS A 220 -7.60 -9.31 15.73
CA CYS A 220 -7.77 -10.70 15.37
C CYS A 220 -9.12 -10.98 14.70
N LYS A 221 -9.11 -11.94 13.77
CA LYS A 221 -10.31 -12.55 13.17
C LYS A 221 -10.27 -14.05 13.41
N LYS A 222 -11.44 -14.63 13.66
CA LYS A 222 -11.62 -16.07 13.53
C LYS A 222 -12.10 -16.35 12.10
N ASP A 223 -11.35 -17.13 11.35
CA ASP A 223 -11.71 -17.57 10.01
C ASP A 223 -11.80 -19.10 10.02
N GLY A 224 -13.03 -19.61 10.12
CA GLY A 224 -13.31 -21.03 10.36
C GLY A 224 -12.63 -21.55 11.64
N LYS A 225 -11.67 -22.47 11.46
CA LYS A 225 -10.86 -23.06 12.56
C LYS A 225 -9.59 -22.28 12.88
N LEU A 226 -9.22 -21.32 12.03
CA LEU A 226 -7.98 -20.56 12.14
C LEU A 226 -8.24 -19.22 12.84
N ARG A 227 -7.21 -18.72 13.53
CA ARG A 227 -7.21 -17.36 14.05
C ARG A 227 -6.14 -16.56 13.33
N LYS A 228 -6.57 -15.50 12.65
CA LYS A 228 -5.66 -14.55 12.01
C LYS A 228 -5.44 -13.38 12.95
N ILE A 229 -4.19 -13.00 13.14
CA ILE A 229 -3.78 -11.82 13.89
C ILE A 229 -3.20 -10.84 12.88
N ASP A 230 -3.76 -9.65 12.81
CA ASP A 230 -3.38 -8.61 11.86
C ASP A 230 -2.89 -7.37 12.63
N THR A 231 -1.74 -6.83 12.26
CA THR A 231 -1.18 -5.60 12.86
C THR A 231 -0.38 -4.80 11.84
N ILE A 232 -0.32 -3.49 12.02
CA ILE A 232 0.58 -2.62 11.26
C ILE A 232 1.96 -2.67 11.91
N VAL A 233 3.00 -2.79 11.10
CA VAL A 233 4.40 -2.82 11.50
C VAL A 233 5.17 -1.72 10.76
N GLY A 234 6.13 -1.12 11.45
CA GLY A 234 7.07 -0.15 10.91
C GLY A 234 8.46 -0.77 10.76
N LEU A 235 9.16 -0.39 9.70
CA LEU A 235 10.59 -0.60 9.52
C LEU A 235 11.25 0.77 9.45
N SER A 236 12.06 1.10 10.45
CA SER A 236 12.69 2.41 10.53
C SER A 236 14.15 2.42 10.11
N ASN A 237 14.57 3.58 9.62
CA ASN A 237 15.95 3.92 9.27
C ASN A 237 16.55 2.98 8.24
N LEU A 238 15.73 2.52 7.29
CA LEU A 238 16.18 1.62 6.23
C LEU A 238 17.10 2.39 5.29
N GLU A 239 18.35 1.95 5.17
CA GLU A 239 19.26 2.49 4.17
C GLU A 239 19.41 1.46 3.05
N VAL A 240 19.14 1.89 1.83
CA VAL A 240 19.31 1.08 0.62
C VAL A 240 20.50 1.64 -0.15
N TYR A 241 21.58 0.87 -0.19
CA TYR A 241 22.78 1.17 -0.97
C TYR A 241 22.62 0.52 -2.33
N ILE A 242 22.55 1.32 -3.38
CA ILE A 242 22.32 0.86 -4.74
C ILE A 242 23.58 1.13 -5.55
N GLU A 243 24.28 0.07 -5.95
CA GLU A 243 25.40 0.17 -6.89
C GLU A 243 24.87 0.28 -8.32
N TYR A 244 25.36 1.26 -9.09
CA TYR A 244 24.95 1.47 -10.46
C TYR A 244 26.13 1.74 -11.39
N GLU A 245 25.96 1.36 -12.65
CA GLU A 245 26.82 1.72 -13.77
C GLU A 245 26.08 2.69 -14.69
N ALA A 246 26.58 3.92 -14.81
CA ALA A 246 26.14 4.86 -15.83
C ALA A 246 27.02 4.74 -17.07
N VAL A 247 26.46 4.24 -18.16
CA VAL A 247 27.10 4.17 -19.47
C VAL A 247 26.72 5.42 -20.24
N THR A 248 27.67 6.32 -20.49
CA THR A 248 27.44 7.55 -21.25
C THR A 248 27.24 7.29 -22.75
N HIS A 249 26.74 8.29 -23.47
CA HIS A 249 26.61 8.22 -24.94
C HIS A 249 27.95 8.02 -25.66
N THR A 250 29.07 8.36 -25.02
CA THR A 250 30.43 8.11 -25.52
C THR A 250 30.97 6.71 -25.19
N GLY A 251 30.18 5.86 -24.53
CA GLY A 251 30.58 4.51 -24.10
C GLY A 251 31.41 4.46 -22.81
N LYS A 252 31.65 5.60 -22.16
CA LYS A 252 32.34 5.64 -20.86
C LYS A 252 31.44 5.07 -19.77
N VAL A 253 31.97 4.14 -18.99
CA VAL A 253 31.26 3.54 -17.86
C VAL A 253 31.71 4.23 -16.58
N LEU A 254 30.76 4.78 -15.84
CA LEU A 254 30.95 5.33 -14.50
C LEU A 254 30.30 4.39 -13.50
N LYS A 255 31.05 3.98 -12.47
CA LYS A 255 30.55 3.16 -11.37
C LYS A 255 30.39 4.04 -10.15
N GLU A 256 29.17 4.10 -9.62
CA GLU A 256 28.87 4.85 -8.42
C GLU A 256 27.86 4.12 -7.55
N TYR A 257 27.61 4.67 -6.36
CA TYR A 257 26.60 4.17 -5.46
C TYR A 257 25.63 5.29 -5.08
N ILE A 258 24.34 4.95 -4.99
CA ILE A 258 23.30 5.81 -4.43
C ILE A 258 22.96 5.25 -3.05
N VAL A 259 22.90 6.10 -2.04
CA VAL A 259 22.32 5.75 -0.74
C VAL A 259 20.94 6.37 -0.66
N VAL A 260 19.91 5.53 -0.58
CA VAL A 260 18.54 5.95 -0.33
C VAL A 260 18.21 5.64 1.11
N SER A 261 18.02 6.68 1.93
CA SER A 261 17.47 6.53 3.27
C SER A 261 15.94 6.59 3.20
N VAL A 262 15.30 5.63 3.83
CA VAL A 262 13.85 5.62 4.07
C VAL A 262 13.65 5.69 5.57
N ASP A 263 13.11 6.80 6.04
CA ASP A 263 12.86 7.07 7.46
C ASP A 263 11.95 5.99 8.04
N GLU A 264 10.86 5.67 7.32
CA GLU A 264 9.99 4.59 7.68
C GLU A 264 9.22 3.94 6.50
N ILE A 265 9.18 2.61 6.53
CA ILE A 265 8.27 1.80 5.72
C ILE A 265 7.20 1.21 6.65
N ILE A 266 5.93 1.40 6.29
CA ILE A 266 4.80 0.83 7.01
C ILE A 266 4.24 -0.35 6.21
N ALA A 267 4.09 -1.50 6.86
CA ALA A 267 3.54 -2.71 6.28
C ALA A 267 2.42 -3.31 7.16
N HIS A 268 1.53 -4.05 6.53
CA HIS A 268 0.51 -4.88 7.16
C HIS A 268 1.10 -6.26 7.42
N MET A 269 1.13 -6.71 8.67
CA MET A 269 1.54 -8.05 9.07
C MET A 269 0.32 -8.89 9.43
N GLY A 270 0.10 -9.98 8.70
CA GLY A 270 -0.87 -11.02 9.04
C GLY A 270 -0.18 -12.30 9.51
N VAL A 271 -0.60 -12.82 10.66
CA VAL A 271 -0.13 -14.08 11.27
C VAL A 271 -1.29 -15.03 11.46
N THR A 272 -1.22 -16.22 10.89
CA THR A 272 -2.27 -17.24 11.05
C THR A 272 -1.85 -18.29 12.08
N LEU A 273 -2.66 -18.45 13.13
CA LEU A 273 -2.51 -19.48 14.15
C LEU A 273 -3.13 -20.80 13.68
N THR A 274 -2.30 -21.81 13.46
CA THR A 274 -2.71 -23.20 13.20
C THR A 274 -2.51 -24.05 14.46
N LYS A 275 -3.40 -25.03 14.70
CA LYS A 275 -3.37 -25.89 15.90
C LYS A 275 -2.14 -26.82 15.95
N ASP A 276 -1.58 -27.15 14.78
CA ASP A 276 -0.35 -27.93 14.59
C ASP A 276 0.49 -27.27 13.47
N PRO A 277 1.43 -26.36 13.79
CA PRO A 277 2.19 -25.64 12.78
C PRO A 277 3.47 -26.40 12.41
N GLU A 278 3.48 -27.09 11.26
CA GLU A 278 4.75 -27.40 10.58
C GLU A 278 5.34 -26.12 9.93
N THR A 279 4.48 -25.15 9.59
CA THR A 279 4.85 -23.88 8.97
C THR A 279 3.97 -22.73 9.45
N PHE A 280 4.58 -21.57 9.73
CA PHE A 280 3.88 -20.29 9.95
C PHE A 280 3.91 -19.47 8.66
N GLU A 281 2.75 -19.03 8.17
CA GLU A 281 2.68 -18.08 7.06
C GLU A 281 2.63 -16.65 7.62
N ILE A 282 3.61 -15.83 7.25
CA ILE A 282 3.66 -14.39 7.55
C ILE A 282 3.52 -13.66 6.23
N ARG A 283 2.46 -12.86 6.09
CA ARG A 283 2.28 -11.95 4.94
C ARG A 283 2.61 -10.53 5.36
N LEU A 284 3.43 -9.86 4.56
CA LEU A 284 3.80 -8.46 4.73
C LEU A 284 3.43 -7.68 3.46
N ASP A 285 2.38 -6.88 3.53
CA ASP A 285 1.92 -6.05 2.42
C ASP A 285 2.27 -4.58 2.70
N SER A 286 2.88 -3.88 1.75
CA SER A 286 3.24 -2.45 1.92
C SER A 286 1.98 -1.58 1.98
N ILE A 287 1.89 -0.72 3.00
CA ILE A 287 0.76 0.20 3.19
C ILE A 287 1.15 1.64 2.84
N GLN A 288 2.33 2.10 3.23
CA GLN A 288 2.74 3.48 3.01
C GLN A 288 4.25 3.66 3.17
N HIS A 289 4.84 4.57 2.39
CA HIS A 289 6.16 5.16 2.64
C HIS A 289 5.95 6.53 3.26
N ILE A 290 6.47 6.75 4.48
CA ILE A 290 6.47 8.08 5.10
C ILE A 290 7.78 8.77 4.71
N LYS A 291 7.65 9.98 4.16
CA LYS A 291 8.76 10.88 3.86
C LYS A 291 9.10 11.75 5.05
#